data_AF-A0A3C0QP33-F1
#
_entry.id   AF-A0A3C0QP33-F1
#
_cell.length_a   1.000
_cell.length_b   1.000
_cell.length_c   1.000
_cell.angle_alpha   90.00
_cell.angle_beta   90.00
_cell.angle_gamma   90.00
#
_symmetry.space_group_name_H-M   'P 1'
#
loop_
_entity.id
_entity.type
_entity.pdbx_description
1 polymer ?
#
loop_
_entity_poly.entity_id
_entity_poly.type
_entity_poly.pdbx_seq_one_letter_code
_entity_poly.pdbx_strand_id
1 'polypeptide(L)'
;MNVDKKIQEKLNERKWYHRVTAITLVFSLLCAFFVPLDLVIPGFALTNSDLGNGVPYMEEAPLASAPPGAADLTSHINSVTIVAGGQTYSGTSGSELTIEGGAADPLALSIAMTYEFSSKAALADVLNSGFSYYQMDEAIKPNNGYYGSTMVVTDAAWSTTKAAGYYSISETGLIVIHYTDDYIAYLNNSNGMVGTLNFQGRVARNQDEGGDKEFTFGTTEVTIEFDDTKPTISKSGTAQYDGTNRYIDWSITIKNPNGYVDMSQYTLTDTMNGDALDWSTINPTITPSEAVASYNSDGTITFTNPQNPPEYITITYRQNGVSIGNEYDNQVSLTKGDITIPASKKVEIENALDIKKSGTPDYELSEGINGKVQWTIEVSHKSGDS
;
A
#
# COMPACT_ATOMS: atom_id res chain seq x y z
N MET A 1 -15.90 -6.31 -57.04
CA MET A 1 -15.35 -6.74 -55.73
C MET A 1 -15.01 -8.21 -55.83
N ASN A 2 -13.73 -8.58 -55.66
CA ASN A 2 -13.16 -9.85 -56.09
C ASN A 2 -13.67 -11.03 -55.24
N VAL A 3 -14.15 -12.11 -55.89
CA VAL A 3 -14.74 -13.30 -55.24
C VAL A 3 -13.73 -13.95 -54.29
N ASP A 4 -12.45 -13.93 -54.64
CA ASP A 4 -11.36 -14.45 -53.80
C ASP A 4 -11.24 -13.69 -52.47
N LYS A 5 -11.53 -12.38 -52.46
CA LYS A 5 -11.48 -11.57 -51.23
C LYS A 5 -12.62 -11.96 -50.27
N LYS A 6 -13.81 -12.23 -50.80
CA LYS A 6 -14.95 -12.75 -50.01
C LYS A 6 -14.70 -14.15 -49.45
N ILE A 7 -14.01 -15.01 -50.20
CA ILE A 7 -13.66 -16.36 -49.73
C ILE A 7 -12.64 -16.30 -48.59
N GLN A 8 -11.63 -15.43 -48.71
CA GLN A 8 -10.63 -15.23 -47.65
C GLN A 8 -11.23 -14.59 -46.38
N GLU A 9 -12.14 -13.63 -46.51
CA GLU A 9 -12.88 -13.06 -45.38
C GLU A 9 -13.72 -14.13 -44.67
N LYS A 10 -14.47 -14.96 -45.42
CA LYS A 10 -15.25 -16.08 -44.86
C LYS A 10 -14.38 -17.13 -44.15
N LEU A 11 -13.19 -17.43 -44.68
CA LEU A 11 -12.25 -18.36 -44.07
C LEU A 11 -11.64 -17.81 -42.77
N ASN A 12 -11.34 -16.50 -42.73
CA ASN A 12 -10.84 -15.85 -41.52
C ASN A 12 -11.90 -15.73 -40.44
N GLU A 13 -13.15 -15.39 -40.78
CA GLU A 13 -14.29 -15.45 -39.85
C GLU A 13 -14.45 -16.85 -39.25
N ARG A 14 -14.40 -17.89 -40.09
CA ARG A 14 -14.53 -19.29 -39.62
C ARG A 14 -13.40 -19.71 -38.68
N LYS A 15 -12.17 -19.26 -38.93
CA LYS A 15 -11.01 -19.49 -38.04
C LYS A 15 -11.14 -18.72 -36.73
N TRP A 16 -11.65 -17.49 -36.77
CA TRP A 16 -11.92 -16.70 -35.57
C TRP A 16 -13.01 -17.35 -34.72
N TYR A 17 -14.12 -17.79 -35.32
CA TYR A 17 -15.16 -18.54 -34.62
C TYR A 17 -14.64 -19.84 -34.01
N HIS A 18 -13.79 -20.61 -34.70
CA HIS A 18 -13.19 -21.82 -34.11
C HIS A 18 -12.30 -21.50 -32.90
N ARG A 19 -11.54 -20.39 -32.94
CA ARG A 19 -10.71 -19.96 -31.81
C ARG A 19 -11.56 -19.50 -30.63
N VAL A 20 -12.62 -18.74 -30.88
CA VAL A 20 -13.57 -18.30 -29.84
C VAL A 20 -14.28 -19.50 -29.24
N THR A 21 -14.80 -20.43 -30.05
CA THR A 21 -15.46 -21.65 -29.53
C THR A 21 -14.50 -22.54 -28.74
N ALA A 22 -13.23 -22.67 -29.16
CA ALA A 22 -12.22 -23.39 -28.38
C ALA A 22 -11.92 -22.71 -27.04
N ILE A 23 -11.81 -21.37 -27.02
CA ILE A 23 -11.62 -20.60 -25.78
C ILE A 23 -12.85 -20.72 -24.88
N THR A 24 -14.07 -20.66 -25.42
CA THR A 24 -15.32 -20.83 -24.65
C THR A 24 -15.45 -22.26 -24.11
N LEU A 25 -15.01 -23.28 -24.84
CA LEU A 25 -14.98 -24.66 -24.36
C LEU A 25 -13.99 -24.83 -23.21
N VAL A 26 -12.79 -24.25 -23.33
CA VAL A 26 -11.78 -24.24 -22.25
C VAL A 26 -12.27 -23.46 -21.04
N PHE A 27 -12.94 -22.31 -21.25
CA PHE A 27 -13.58 -21.56 -20.16
C PHE A 27 -14.75 -22.32 -19.54
N SER A 28 -15.55 -23.09 -20.30
CA SER A 28 -16.61 -23.92 -19.73
C SER A 28 -16.06 -25.11 -18.94
N LEU A 29 -14.90 -25.65 -19.34
CA LEU A 29 -14.18 -26.68 -18.61
C LEU A 29 -13.57 -26.12 -17.32
N LEU A 30 -13.02 -24.91 -17.36
CA LEU A 30 -12.54 -24.19 -16.18
C LEU A 30 -13.69 -23.80 -15.23
N CYS A 31 -14.83 -23.35 -15.74
CA CYS A 31 -16.02 -23.08 -14.94
C CYS A 31 -16.62 -24.37 -14.35
N ALA A 32 -16.46 -25.54 -14.99
CA ALA A 32 -16.85 -26.83 -14.40
C ALA A 32 -15.90 -27.30 -13.28
N PHE A 33 -14.67 -26.79 -13.22
CA PHE A 33 -13.75 -26.93 -12.08
C PHE A 33 -13.88 -25.79 -11.03
N PHE A 34 -14.62 -24.73 -11.35
CA PHE A 34 -14.90 -23.56 -10.49
C PHE A 34 -16.38 -23.42 -10.12
N VAL A 35 -17.19 -24.48 -10.27
CA VAL A 35 -18.38 -24.60 -9.41
C VAL A 35 -17.80 -24.80 -8.01
N PRO A 36 -18.06 -23.91 -7.04
CA PRO A 36 -17.78 -24.26 -5.66
C PRO A 36 -18.54 -25.56 -5.44
N LEU A 37 -17.81 -26.63 -5.20
CA LEU A 37 -18.32 -27.67 -4.35
C LEU A 37 -18.67 -26.97 -3.04
N ASP A 38 -19.86 -26.36 -2.97
CA ASP A 38 -20.76 -26.49 -1.84
C ASP A 38 -21.07 -27.99 -1.71
N LEU A 39 -20.01 -28.76 -1.45
CA LEU A 39 -20.12 -29.94 -0.65
C LEU A 39 -20.58 -29.36 0.67
N VAL A 40 -21.89 -29.36 0.86
CA VAL A 40 -22.48 -29.55 2.18
C VAL A 40 -21.82 -30.83 2.68
N ILE A 41 -20.62 -30.71 3.25
CA ILE A 41 -20.05 -31.70 4.12
C ILE A 41 -21.06 -31.70 5.27
N PRO A 42 -21.86 -32.76 5.46
CA PRO A 42 -22.62 -32.87 6.68
C PRO A 42 -21.59 -32.71 7.80
N GLY A 43 -21.82 -31.81 8.75
CA GLY A 43 -20.90 -31.57 9.86
C GLY A 43 -20.57 -32.88 10.55
N PHE A 44 -19.49 -33.51 10.13
CA PHE A 44 -18.92 -34.65 10.81
C PHE A 44 -18.20 -34.02 11.99
N ALA A 45 -18.73 -34.27 13.18
CA ALA A 45 -18.01 -34.00 14.41
C ALA A 45 -16.68 -34.74 14.30
N LEU A 46 -15.56 -33.99 14.23
CA LEU A 46 -14.24 -34.59 14.41
C LEU A 46 -14.21 -35.16 15.83
N THR A 47 -14.29 -36.47 15.90
CA THR A 47 -13.97 -37.22 17.12
C THR A 47 -12.48 -37.57 17.07
N ASN A 48 -11.85 -37.89 18.21
CA ASN A 48 -10.44 -38.33 18.26
C ASN A 48 -10.14 -39.50 17.28
N SER A 49 -11.15 -40.23 16.78
CA SER A 49 -11.00 -41.27 15.77
C SER A 49 -10.86 -40.79 14.32
N ASP A 50 -11.21 -39.53 14.01
CA ASP A 50 -11.24 -39.00 12.64
C ASP A 50 -9.93 -38.31 12.21
N LEU A 51 -9.00 -38.06 13.14
CA LEU A 51 -7.68 -37.45 12.89
C LEU A 51 -6.62 -38.42 12.34
N GLY A 52 -7.03 -39.57 11.81
CA GLY A 52 -6.12 -40.66 11.48
C GLY A 52 -5.59 -41.35 12.74
N ASN A 53 -5.35 -42.66 12.66
CA ASN A 53 -4.91 -43.47 13.79
C ASN A 53 -3.70 -42.86 14.54
N GLY A 54 -3.95 -42.18 15.67
CA GLY A 54 -2.98 -41.92 16.73
C GLY A 54 -2.09 -40.68 16.61
N VAL A 55 -2.42 -39.69 15.78
CA VAL A 55 -1.65 -38.42 15.69
C VAL A 55 -2.43 -37.25 16.31
N PRO A 56 -1.86 -36.53 17.30
CA PRO A 56 -2.56 -35.47 18.05
C PRO A 56 -2.57 -34.10 17.33
N TYR A 57 -2.27 -34.04 16.04
CA TYR A 57 -2.10 -32.78 15.30
C TYR A 57 -2.83 -32.84 13.94
N MET A 58 -3.19 -31.66 13.42
CA MET A 58 -3.93 -31.54 12.15
C MET A 58 -2.95 -31.64 10.96
N GLU A 59 -3.03 -32.73 10.18
CA GLU A 59 -2.06 -33.06 9.12
C GLU A 59 -2.28 -32.33 7.79
N GLU A 60 -3.53 -32.11 7.38
CA GLU A 60 -3.82 -31.73 5.99
C GLU A 60 -4.09 -30.23 5.80
N ALA A 61 -4.93 -29.63 6.63
CA ALA A 61 -5.27 -28.22 6.54
C ALA A 61 -5.88 -27.70 7.85
N PRO A 62 -5.83 -26.38 8.09
CA PRO A 62 -6.58 -25.76 9.17
C PRO A 62 -8.09 -25.97 8.99
N LEU A 63 -8.79 -26.07 10.12
CA LEU A 63 -10.25 -26.22 10.10
C LEU A 63 -10.93 -24.90 9.68
N ALA A 64 -12.01 -25.02 8.89
CA ALA A 64 -12.80 -23.88 8.44
C ALA A 64 -13.82 -23.38 9.49
N SER A 65 -14.09 -24.20 10.52
CA SER A 65 -15.05 -23.89 11.58
C SER A 65 -14.62 -24.51 12.90
N ALA A 66 -15.07 -23.93 14.02
CA ALA A 66 -14.80 -24.47 15.34
C ALA A 66 -15.37 -25.90 15.49
N PRO A 67 -14.62 -26.85 16.09
CA PRO A 67 -15.14 -28.18 16.38
C PRO A 67 -16.36 -28.12 17.32
N PRO A 68 -17.34 -29.02 17.17
CA PRO A 68 -18.48 -29.09 18.08
C PRO A 68 -18.05 -29.26 19.54
N GLY A 69 -18.56 -28.39 20.42
CA GLY A 69 -18.25 -28.44 21.85
C GLY A 69 -16.85 -27.95 22.23
N ALA A 70 -16.08 -27.39 21.28
CA ALA A 70 -14.80 -26.75 21.59
C ALA A 70 -15.01 -25.53 22.50
N ALA A 71 -14.11 -25.34 23.47
CA ALA A 71 -14.14 -24.20 24.36
C ALA A 71 -13.73 -22.91 23.63
N ASP A 72 -14.53 -21.85 23.74
CA ASP A 72 -14.19 -20.52 23.22
C ASP A 72 -13.12 -19.87 24.12
N LEU A 73 -12.02 -19.44 23.55
CA LEU A 73 -10.90 -18.81 24.27
C LEU A 73 -11.05 -17.30 24.44
N THR A 74 -12.04 -16.65 23.84
CA THR A 74 -12.12 -15.18 23.76
C THR A 74 -11.99 -14.49 25.13
N SER A 75 -12.71 -14.99 26.14
CA SER A 75 -12.65 -14.48 27.52
C SER A 75 -11.53 -15.12 28.37
N HIS A 76 -10.82 -16.11 27.83
CA HIS A 76 -9.74 -16.84 28.48
C HIS A 76 -8.35 -16.37 28.06
N ILE A 77 -8.23 -15.54 27.01
CA ILE A 77 -6.96 -14.89 26.66
C ILE A 77 -6.58 -13.93 27.79
N ASN A 78 -5.51 -14.28 28.49
CA ASN A 78 -5.01 -13.55 29.65
C ASN A 78 -3.99 -12.49 29.23
N SER A 79 -3.13 -12.82 28.24
CA SER A 79 -2.17 -11.87 27.70
C SER A 79 -1.83 -12.13 26.25
N VAL A 80 -1.44 -11.05 25.58
CA VAL A 80 -0.89 -11.06 24.23
C VAL A 80 0.39 -10.25 24.21
N THR A 81 1.44 -10.81 23.62
CA THR A 81 2.68 -10.10 23.33
C THR A 81 2.82 -10.01 21.82
N ILE A 82 3.00 -8.80 21.30
CA ILE A 82 3.13 -8.52 19.88
C ILE A 82 4.49 -7.88 19.64
N VAL A 83 5.27 -8.44 18.73
CA VAL A 83 6.50 -7.84 18.23
C VAL A 83 6.23 -7.26 16.85
N ALA A 84 6.46 -5.96 16.70
CA ALA A 84 6.26 -5.20 15.47
C ALA A 84 7.38 -4.16 15.33
N GLY A 85 7.92 -3.97 14.12
CA GLY A 85 8.99 -2.97 13.89
C GLY A 85 10.28 -3.21 14.70
N GLY A 86 10.48 -4.41 15.26
CA GLY A 86 11.59 -4.71 16.16
C GLY A 86 11.36 -4.32 17.63
N GLN A 87 10.18 -3.80 17.98
CA GLN A 87 9.76 -3.48 19.34
C GLN A 87 8.77 -4.52 19.87
N THR A 88 8.74 -4.70 21.18
CA THR A 88 7.84 -5.63 21.86
C THR A 88 6.79 -4.88 22.67
N TYR A 89 5.53 -5.21 22.41
CA TYR A 89 4.34 -4.66 23.04
C TYR A 89 3.63 -5.79 23.80
N SER A 90 3.11 -5.55 24.98
CA SER A 90 2.42 -6.57 25.77
C SER A 90 1.16 -6.01 26.42
N GLY A 91 0.05 -6.68 26.20
CA GLY A 91 -1.25 -6.39 26.79
C GLY A 91 -1.73 -7.55 27.64
N THR A 92 -2.59 -7.22 28.61
CA THR A 92 -3.33 -8.20 29.41
C THR A 92 -4.82 -8.10 29.11
N SER A 93 -5.60 -9.08 29.56
CA SER A 93 -7.05 -9.10 29.42
C SER A 93 -7.66 -7.76 29.87
N GLY A 94 -8.44 -7.13 28.99
CA GLY A 94 -9.10 -5.84 29.24
C GLY A 94 -8.19 -4.60 29.24
N SER A 95 -6.93 -4.70 28.82
CA SER A 95 -6.07 -3.54 28.61
C SER A 95 -6.20 -2.95 27.20
N GLU A 96 -5.81 -1.70 27.05
CA GLU A 96 -5.54 -1.05 25.77
C GLU A 96 -4.04 -1.17 25.44
N LEU A 97 -3.72 -1.44 24.17
CA LEU A 97 -2.35 -1.59 23.68
C LEU A 97 -2.15 -0.76 22.40
N THR A 98 -1.28 0.25 22.47
CA THR A 98 -0.87 1.04 21.29
C THR A 98 0.46 0.51 20.75
N ILE A 99 0.52 0.30 19.42
CA ILE A 99 1.69 -0.21 18.69
C ILE A 99 2.10 0.84 17.65
N GLU A 100 3.38 1.20 17.63
CA GLU A 100 3.94 2.07 16.59
C GLU A 100 4.17 1.26 15.31
N GLY A 101 3.33 1.44 14.29
CA GLY A 101 3.41 0.76 13.01
C GLY A 101 4.31 1.47 11.99
N GLY A 102 4.41 2.80 12.06
CA GLY A 102 5.22 3.62 11.16
C GLY A 102 4.81 3.49 9.69
N ALA A 103 5.76 3.62 8.76
CA ALA A 103 5.51 3.58 7.32
C ALA A 103 5.33 2.18 6.71
N ALA A 104 5.48 1.09 7.48
CA ALA A 104 5.44 -0.27 6.93
C ALA A 104 3.99 -0.70 6.65
N ASP A 105 3.66 -0.99 5.39
CA ASP A 105 2.34 -1.45 4.99
C ASP A 105 2.43 -2.64 3.99
N PRO A 106 1.94 -3.84 4.34
CA PRO A 106 1.39 -4.21 5.66
C PRO A 106 2.47 -4.37 6.73
N LEU A 107 2.13 -4.07 7.98
CA LEU A 107 3.00 -4.26 9.14
C LEU A 107 3.05 -5.74 9.53
N ALA A 108 4.26 -6.30 9.59
CA ALA A 108 4.47 -7.68 10.05
C ALA A 108 4.44 -7.77 11.58
N LEU A 109 3.73 -8.78 12.09
CA LEU A 109 3.55 -9.04 13.51
C LEU A 109 4.07 -10.44 13.87
N SER A 110 4.78 -10.56 14.99
CA SER A 110 4.99 -11.83 15.69
C SER A 110 4.21 -11.80 16.98
N ILE A 111 3.29 -12.75 17.16
CA ILE A 111 2.28 -12.76 18.21
C ILE A 111 2.51 -13.97 19.10
N ALA A 112 2.61 -13.74 20.40
CA ALA A 112 2.54 -14.76 21.44
C ALA A 112 1.24 -14.57 22.22
N MET A 113 0.38 -15.58 22.20
CA MET A 113 -0.89 -15.59 22.92
C MET A 113 -0.77 -16.52 24.14
N THR A 114 -1.19 -16.04 25.30
CA THR A 114 -1.35 -16.86 26.50
C THR A 114 -2.80 -16.81 26.97
N TYR A 115 -3.38 -17.98 27.22
CA TYR A 115 -4.75 -18.13 27.71
C TYR A 115 -4.77 -18.96 28.99
N GLU A 116 -5.80 -18.75 29.82
CA GLU A 116 -5.96 -19.39 31.11
C GLU A 116 -7.41 -19.81 31.37
N PHE A 117 -7.58 -21.04 31.83
CA PHE A 117 -8.81 -21.50 32.46
C PHE A 117 -8.54 -21.65 33.96
N SER A 118 -8.98 -20.69 34.76
CA SER A 118 -8.61 -20.61 36.19
C SER A 118 -9.40 -21.55 37.11
N SER A 119 -10.27 -22.41 36.57
CA SER A 119 -11.03 -23.37 37.37
C SER A 119 -11.35 -24.65 36.61
N LYS A 120 -11.58 -25.74 37.35
CA LYS A 120 -12.08 -27.01 36.82
C LYS A 120 -13.40 -26.85 36.06
N ALA A 121 -14.28 -25.97 36.54
CA ALA A 121 -15.55 -25.70 35.88
C ALA A 121 -15.36 -25.03 34.51
N ALA A 122 -14.40 -24.12 34.40
CA ALA A 122 -14.06 -23.48 33.13
C ALA A 122 -13.47 -24.49 32.12
N LEU A 123 -12.82 -25.56 32.59
CA LEU A 123 -12.27 -26.63 31.75
C LEU A 123 -13.32 -27.60 31.20
N ALA A 124 -14.61 -27.49 31.55
CA ALA A 124 -15.61 -28.51 31.23
C ALA A 124 -15.66 -28.85 29.72
N ASP A 125 -15.73 -27.83 28.87
CA ASP A 125 -15.81 -28.01 27.41
C ASP A 125 -14.52 -28.58 26.83
N VAL A 126 -13.36 -28.15 27.37
CA VAL A 126 -12.05 -28.70 27.00
C VAL A 126 -11.94 -30.19 27.35
N LEU A 127 -12.38 -30.57 28.56
CA LEU A 127 -12.33 -31.96 29.02
C LEU A 127 -13.30 -32.87 28.25
N ASN A 128 -14.41 -32.31 27.79
CA ASN A 128 -15.42 -33.06 27.04
C ASN A 128 -15.05 -33.22 25.56
N SER A 129 -14.53 -32.16 24.93
CA SER A 129 -14.25 -32.16 23.49
C SER A 129 -12.79 -32.49 23.16
N GLY A 130 -11.85 -32.12 24.02
CA GLY A 130 -10.42 -32.11 23.69
C GLY A 130 -9.98 -30.91 22.84
N PHE A 131 -10.87 -29.92 22.62
CA PHE A 131 -10.62 -28.79 21.73
C PHE A 131 -10.88 -27.43 22.39
N SER A 132 -10.16 -26.42 21.90
CA SER A 132 -10.47 -25.00 22.10
C SER A 132 -10.37 -24.24 20.78
N TYR A 133 -10.99 -23.07 20.69
CA TYR A 133 -10.88 -22.22 19.52
C TYR A 133 -10.86 -20.74 19.88
N TYR A 134 -10.31 -19.93 18.98
CA TYR A 134 -10.38 -18.47 19.01
C TYR A 134 -10.55 -17.93 17.60
N GLN A 135 -11.52 -17.06 17.37
CA GLN A 135 -11.64 -16.32 16.11
C GLN A 135 -10.94 -14.99 16.27
N MET A 136 -9.80 -14.82 15.57
CA MET A 136 -9.11 -13.53 15.53
C MET A 136 -9.96 -12.48 14.79
N ASP A 137 -9.72 -11.22 15.14
CA ASP A 137 -10.22 -10.09 14.36
C ASP A 137 -9.73 -10.17 12.91
N GLU A 138 -10.60 -9.81 11.96
CA GLU A 138 -10.30 -9.86 10.53
C GLU A 138 -9.19 -8.89 10.11
N ALA A 139 -8.88 -7.88 10.92
CA ALA A 139 -7.74 -6.99 10.72
C ALA A 139 -6.42 -7.75 10.65
N ILE A 140 -6.29 -8.84 11.41
CA ILE A 140 -5.08 -9.66 11.45
C ILE A 140 -5.17 -10.72 10.35
N LYS A 141 -4.22 -10.68 9.42
CA LYS A 141 -4.04 -11.74 8.42
C LYS A 141 -2.88 -12.64 8.84
N PRO A 142 -3.15 -13.86 9.36
CA PRO A 142 -2.08 -14.80 9.67
C PRO A 142 -1.29 -15.17 8.40
N ASN A 143 -0.03 -15.57 8.58
CA ASN A 143 0.69 -16.24 7.51
C ASN A 143 0.10 -17.62 7.22
N ASN A 144 0.37 -18.16 6.03
CA ASN A 144 -0.11 -19.49 5.68
C ASN A 144 0.77 -20.57 6.35
N GLY A 145 0.21 -21.78 6.53
CA GLY A 145 0.98 -22.94 6.99
C GLY A 145 0.96 -23.22 8.49
N TYR A 146 0.03 -22.61 9.25
CA TYR A 146 -0.19 -22.96 10.65
C TYR A 146 -1.04 -24.23 10.78
N TYR A 147 -0.40 -25.38 10.60
CA TYR A 147 -0.92 -26.71 10.94
C TYR A 147 0.26 -27.69 11.05
N GLY A 148 0.00 -28.94 11.45
CA GLY A 148 1.03 -29.97 11.58
C GLY A 148 1.78 -29.98 12.92
N SER A 149 2.74 -30.89 13.03
CA SER A 149 3.40 -31.26 14.30
C SER A 149 4.31 -30.20 14.92
N THR A 150 4.57 -29.09 14.23
CA THR A 150 5.41 -27.99 14.73
C THR A 150 4.60 -26.90 15.42
N MET A 151 3.28 -26.88 15.24
CA MET A 151 2.39 -25.86 15.79
C MET A 151 1.95 -26.26 17.19
N VAL A 152 2.84 -26.06 18.15
CA VAL A 152 2.68 -26.58 19.52
C VAL A 152 2.06 -25.55 20.46
N VAL A 153 1.25 -26.05 21.38
CA VAL A 153 0.83 -25.36 22.59
C VAL A 153 1.65 -25.87 23.76
N THR A 154 2.14 -24.96 24.60
CA THR A 154 2.91 -25.31 25.80
C THR A 154 2.19 -24.91 27.07
N ASP A 155 2.30 -25.76 28.10
CA ASP A 155 1.92 -25.45 29.49
C ASP A 155 3.10 -25.83 30.39
N ALA A 156 3.84 -24.82 30.85
CA ALA A 156 5.05 -25.02 31.64
C ALA A 156 4.78 -25.63 33.04
N ALA A 157 3.55 -25.51 33.57
CA ALA A 157 3.18 -26.11 34.85
C ALA A 157 2.99 -27.63 34.72
N TRP A 158 2.65 -28.11 33.53
CA TRP A 158 2.56 -29.53 33.21
C TRP A 158 3.89 -30.11 32.70
N SER A 159 4.50 -29.47 31.69
CA SER A 159 5.74 -29.95 31.09
C SER A 159 6.51 -28.84 30.37
N THR A 160 7.83 -28.86 30.50
CA THR A 160 8.74 -28.00 29.72
C THR A 160 9.27 -28.68 28.45
N THR A 161 8.91 -29.93 28.20
CA THR A 161 9.47 -30.74 27.09
C THR A 161 8.42 -31.42 26.21
N LYS A 162 7.18 -31.54 26.69
CA LYS A 162 6.06 -32.09 25.91
C LYS A 162 5.11 -30.96 25.47
N ALA A 163 4.53 -31.12 24.29
CA ALA A 163 3.44 -30.25 23.81
C ALA A 163 2.14 -30.62 24.52
N ALA A 164 1.44 -29.61 25.07
CA ALA A 164 0.14 -29.77 25.71
C ALA A 164 -0.96 -30.06 24.67
N GLY A 165 -0.81 -29.45 23.49
CA GLY A 165 -1.65 -29.64 22.34
C GLY A 165 -0.99 -29.11 21.09
N TYR A 166 -1.72 -29.15 19.99
CA TYR A 166 -1.31 -28.63 18.70
C TYR A 166 -2.39 -27.70 18.17
N TYR A 167 -1.99 -26.60 17.54
CA TYR A 167 -2.92 -25.62 17.00
C TYR A 167 -2.85 -25.56 15.48
N SER A 168 -3.95 -25.12 14.87
CA SER A 168 -3.97 -24.65 13.48
C SER A 168 -4.56 -23.26 13.40
N ILE A 169 -4.23 -22.53 12.33
CA ILE A 169 -4.81 -21.21 12.04
C ILE A 169 -5.28 -21.18 10.59
N SER A 170 -6.57 -20.94 10.38
CA SER A 170 -7.15 -20.80 9.04
C SER A 170 -6.81 -19.45 8.40
N GLU A 171 -7.04 -19.33 7.09
CA GLU A 171 -6.91 -18.05 6.36
C GLU A 171 -7.87 -16.97 6.89
N THR A 172 -9.00 -17.38 7.49
CA THR A 172 -9.98 -16.48 8.11
C THR A 172 -9.59 -16.07 9.54
N GLY A 173 -8.47 -16.58 10.06
CA GLY A 173 -8.01 -16.28 11.41
C GLY A 173 -8.65 -17.13 12.51
N LEU A 174 -9.28 -18.25 12.17
CA LEU A 174 -9.75 -19.21 13.17
C LEU A 174 -8.56 -20.02 13.70
N ILE A 175 -8.25 -19.84 14.97
CA ILE A 175 -7.32 -20.69 15.72
C ILE A 175 -8.10 -21.86 16.29
N VAL A 176 -7.67 -23.08 16.06
CA VAL A 176 -8.20 -24.27 16.74
C VAL A 176 -7.07 -25.04 17.39
N ILE A 177 -7.24 -25.38 18.67
CA ILE A 177 -6.29 -26.16 19.47
C ILE A 177 -6.88 -27.54 19.73
N HIS A 178 -6.11 -28.59 19.45
CA HIS A 178 -6.38 -29.97 19.84
C HIS A 178 -5.38 -30.39 20.92
N TYR A 179 -5.88 -30.78 22.09
CA TYR A 179 -5.03 -31.19 23.20
C TYR A 179 -4.65 -32.66 23.12
N THR A 180 -3.45 -32.99 23.59
CA THR A 180 -2.99 -34.38 23.66
C THR A 180 -3.75 -35.16 24.75
N ASP A 181 -3.94 -36.47 24.55
CA ASP A 181 -4.57 -37.33 25.55
C ASP A 181 -3.82 -37.32 26.89
N ASP A 182 -2.48 -37.31 26.86
CA ASP A 182 -1.63 -37.18 28.05
C ASP A 182 -1.96 -35.89 28.84
N TYR A 183 -2.16 -34.79 28.13
CA TYR A 183 -2.49 -33.50 28.75
C TYR A 183 -3.93 -33.48 29.27
N ILE A 184 -4.90 -34.02 28.52
CA ILE A 184 -6.29 -34.17 29.00
C ILE A 184 -6.34 -35.05 30.27
N ALA A 185 -5.56 -36.12 30.35
CA ALA A 185 -5.45 -36.95 31.55
C ALA A 185 -4.86 -36.17 32.75
N TYR A 186 -3.89 -35.29 32.51
CA TYR A 186 -3.39 -34.37 33.53
C TYR A 186 -4.46 -33.37 33.97
N LEU A 187 -5.16 -32.72 33.03
CA LEU A 187 -6.22 -31.75 33.33
C LEU A 187 -7.38 -32.35 34.11
N ASN A 188 -7.61 -33.66 34.02
CA ASN A 188 -8.58 -34.37 34.85
C ASN A 188 -8.31 -34.19 36.37
N ASN A 189 -7.05 -33.99 36.76
CA ASN A 189 -6.62 -33.79 38.15
C ASN A 189 -6.13 -32.36 38.44
N SER A 190 -6.20 -31.45 37.46
CA SER A 190 -5.81 -30.05 37.62
C SER A 190 -6.99 -29.16 38.00
N ASN A 191 -6.70 -28.05 38.69
CA ASN A 191 -7.66 -27.00 39.00
C ASN A 191 -7.74 -25.91 37.90
N GLY A 192 -6.91 -25.99 36.88
CA GLY A 192 -6.89 -25.02 35.79
C GLY A 192 -5.82 -25.34 34.75
N MET A 193 -5.65 -24.47 33.77
CA MET A 193 -4.59 -24.61 32.78
C MET A 193 -4.12 -23.26 32.25
N VAL A 194 -2.86 -23.22 31.81
CA VAL A 194 -2.28 -22.08 31.08
C VAL A 194 -1.68 -22.60 29.80
N GLY A 195 -2.16 -22.12 28.65
CA GLY A 195 -1.63 -22.48 27.35
C GLY A 195 -0.97 -21.28 26.68
N THR A 196 0.17 -21.51 26.04
CA THR A 196 0.86 -20.50 25.21
C THR A 196 1.06 -21.03 23.80
N LEU A 197 0.82 -20.19 22.80
CA LEU A 197 1.15 -20.44 21.40
C LEU A 197 1.72 -19.18 20.74
N ASN A 198 2.44 -19.36 19.64
CA ASN A 198 3.11 -18.28 18.91
C ASN A 198 2.86 -18.41 17.42
N PHE A 199 2.54 -17.32 16.75
CA PHE A 199 2.36 -17.27 15.30
C PHE A 199 2.74 -15.89 14.77
N GLN A 200 2.81 -15.78 13.46
CA GLN A 200 3.08 -14.54 12.73
C GLN A 200 1.90 -14.19 11.84
N GLY A 201 1.68 -12.89 11.70
CA GLY A 201 0.67 -12.34 10.82
C GLY A 201 1.06 -10.97 10.32
N ARG A 202 0.10 -10.29 9.71
CA ARG A 202 0.27 -8.92 9.22
C ARG A 202 -1.03 -8.14 9.36
N VAL A 203 -0.90 -6.83 9.54
CA VAL A 203 -2.02 -5.89 9.56
C VAL A 203 -1.75 -4.81 8.51
N ALA A 204 -2.72 -4.56 7.65
CA ALA A 204 -2.67 -3.47 6.69
C ALA A 204 -3.29 -2.21 7.28
N ARG A 205 -2.79 -1.05 6.86
CA ARG A 205 -3.35 0.24 7.27
C ARG A 205 -4.79 0.41 6.78
N ASN A 206 -5.57 1.26 7.45
CA ASN A 206 -6.86 1.72 6.94
C ASN A 206 -6.68 2.62 5.70
N GLN A 207 -7.74 2.72 4.90
CA GLN A 207 -7.79 3.50 3.66
C GLN A 207 -8.18 4.97 3.93
N ASP A 208 -7.44 5.60 4.85
CA ASP A 208 -7.63 7.00 5.25
C ASP A 208 -6.25 7.67 5.53
N GLU A 209 -6.28 8.97 5.87
CA GLU A 209 -5.07 9.78 6.08
C GLU A 209 -4.16 9.18 7.17
N GLY A 210 -4.71 8.82 8.33
CA GLY A 210 -3.92 8.24 9.42
C GLY A 210 -3.45 6.82 9.11
N GLY A 211 -4.33 6.01 8.54
CA GLY A 211 -4.09 4.58 8.30
C GLY A 211 -4.17 3.73 9.57
N ASP A 212 -4.44 4.33 10.72
CA ASP A 212 -4.50 3.65 12.01
C ASP A 212 -5.49 2.50 11.99
N LYS A 213 -5.14 1.41 12.67
CA LYS A 213 -5.96 0.21 12.74
C LYS A 213 -6.31 -0.11 14.18
N GLU A 214 -7.59 -0.23 14.45
CA GLU A 214 -8.11 -0.71 15.72
C GLU A 214 -8.71 -2.11 15.55
N PHE A 215 -8.45 -2.99 16.51
CA PHE A 215 -9.04 -4.32 16.59
C PHE A 215 -8.96 -4.87 18.01
N THR A 216 -9.60 -6.02 18.24
CA THR A 216 -9.50 -6.73 19.52
C THR A 216 -8.70 -8.02 19.39
N PHE A 217 -7.94 -8.37 20.43
CA PHE A 217 -7.31 -9.67 20.57
C PHE A 217 -7.72 -10.28 21.92
N GLY A 218 -8.64 -11.23 21.90
CA GLY A 218 -9.40 -11.64 23.09
C GLY A 218 -10.24 -10.46 23.60
N THR A 219 -9.89 -9.95 24.78
CA THR A 219 -10.50 -8.76 25.38
C THR A 219 -9.55 -7.56 25.43
N THR A 220 -8.35 -7.67 24.87
CA THR A 220 -7.39 -6.56 24.76
C THR A 220 -7.76 -5.74 23.53
N GLU A 221 -7.92 -4.43 23.70
CA GLU A 221 -8.07 -3.49 22.59
C GLU A 221 -6.69 -3.11 22.07
N VAL A 222 -6.49 -3.18 20.76
CA VAL A 222 -5.20 -2.94 20.12
C VAL A 222 -5.38 -1.84 19.07
N THR A 223 -4.56 -0.79 19.18
CA THR A 223 -4.44 0.28 18.19
C THR A 223 -3.04 0.23 17.59
N ILE A 224 -2.95 0.13 16.27
CA ILE A 224 -1.70 0.28 15.51
C ILE A 224 -1.71 1.65 14.87
N GLU A 225 -0.78 2.50 15.27
CA GLU A 225 -0.60 3.85 14.73
C GLU A 225 0.37 3.81 13.53
N PHE A 226 -0.13 4.17 12.35
CA PHE A 226 0.70 4.23 11.13
C PHE A 226 1.16 5.66 10.87
N ASP A 227 2.19 5.81 10.04
CA ASP A 227 2.56 7.14 9.56
C ASP A 227 1.43 7.71 8.68
N ASP A 228 1.01 8.93 9.02
CA ASP A 228 0.07 9.73 8.23
C ASP A 228 0.51 9.78 6.77
N THR A 229 -0.42 9.42 5.89
CA THR A 229 -0.26 9.61 4.46
C THR A 229 -0.36 11.09 4.12
N LYS A 230 0.62 11.60 3.37
CA LYS A 230 0.68 13.02 2.97
C LYS A 230 0.63 13.14 1.45
N PRO A 231 0.04 14.21 0.91
CA PRO A 231 0.14 14.50 -0.51
C PRO A 231 1.60 14.82 -0.85
N THR A 232 1.96 14.66 -2.12
CA THR A 232 3.25 15.11 -2.63
C THR A 232 3.04 16.16 -3.71
N ILE A 233 3.98 17.08 -3.84
CA ILE A 233 3.94 18.15 -4.83
C ILE A 233 5.23 18.14 -5.64
N SER A 234 5.11 18.39 -6.93
CA SER A 234 6.22 18.57 -7.85
C SER A 234 5.96 19.77 -8.73
N LYS A 235 7.05 20.42 -9.15
CA LYS A 235 6.98 21.62 -9.99
C LYS A 235 7.96 21.48 -11.15
N SER A 236 7.51 21.90 -12.33
CA SER A 236 8.30 21.91 -13.55
C SER A 236 8.03 23.20 -14.32
N GLY A 237 8.99 23.59 -15.16
CA GLY A 237 8.91 24.76 -16.02
C GLY A 237 9.72 24.50 -17.27
N THR A 238 9.15 24.84 -18.43
CA THR A 238 9.80 24.69 -19.73
C THR A 238 9.81 26.02 -20.45
N ALA A 239 11.01 26.53 -20.74
CA ALA A 239 11.17 27.72 -21.58
C ALA A 239 10.76 27.40 -23.02
N GLN A 240 10.05 28.33 -23.65
CA GLN A 240 9.48 28.18 -24.98
C GLN A 240 9.62 29.47 -25.77
N TYR A 241 9.58 29.35 -27.10
CA TYR A 241 9.61 30.47 -28.03
C TYR A 241 8.64 30.22 -29.19
N ASP A 242 7.68 31.11 -29.40
CA ASP A 242 6.68 30.98 -30.47
C ASP A 242 7.07 31.71 -31.78
N GLY A 243 8.32 32.16 -31.90
CA GLY A 243 8.79 32.99 -33.02
C GLY A 243 8.62 34.50 -32.80
N THR A 244 7.85 34.92 -31.80
CA THR A 244 7.66 36.34 -31.45
C THR A 244 8.04 36.62 -30.00
N ASN A 245 7.51 35.81 -29.08
CA ASN A 245 7.68 35.97 -27.64
C ASN A 245 8.32 34.72 -27.02
N ARG A 246 9.14 34.95 -26.00
CA ARG A 246 9.58 33.89 -25.09
C ARG A 246 8.62 33.83 -23.91
N TYR A 247 8.38 32.62 -23.44
CA TYR A 247 7.56 32.35 -22.26
C TYR A 247 8.04 31.09 -21.55
N ILE A 248 7.57 30.88 -20.33
CA ILE A 248 7.75 29.62 -19.60
C ILE A 248 6.38 29.01 -19.35
N ASP A 249 6.18 27.77 -19.77
CA ASP A 249 5.02 26.99 -19.37
C ASP A 249 5.37 26.24 -18.07
N TRP A 250 4.69 26.59 -17.00
CA TRP A 250 4.84 26.00 -15.67
C TRP A 250 3.78 24.92 -15.45
N SER A 251 4.16 23.86 -14.74
CA SER A 251 3.25 22.81 -14.28
C SER A 251 3.55 22.45 -12.84
N ILE A 252 2.51 22.45 -12.02
CA ILE A 252 2.51 21.93 -10.66
C ILE A 252 1.65 20.67 -10.65
N THR A 253 2.20 19.57 -10.15
CA THR A 253 1.46 18.32 -10.00
C THR A 253 1.44 17.94 -8.53
N ILE A 254 0.23 17.82 -8.00
CA ILE A 254 -0.06 17.32 -6.65
C ILE A 254 -0.55 15.90 -6.81
N LYS A 255 0.07 14.97 -6.07
CA LYS A 255 -0.40 13.60 -5.93
C LYS A 255 -1.05 13.44 -4.56
N ASN A 256 -2.36 13.17 -4.53
CA ASN A 256 -3.10 12.72 -3.37
C ASN A 256 -3.11 11.17 -3.39
N PRO A 257 -2.20 10.50 -2.67
CA PRO A 257 -2.07 9.04 -2.73
C PRO A 257 -3.40 8.35 -2.42
N ASN A 258 -3.92 7.64 -3.43
CA ASN A 258 -5.19 6.91 -3.40
C ASN A 258 -6.44 7.73 -3.01
N GLY A 259 -6.34 9.07 -2.99
CA GLY A 259 -7.46 9.94 -2.63
C GLY A 259 -7.81 9.94 -1.14
N TYR A 260 -6.95 9.41 -0.26
CA TYR A 260 -7.26 9.25 1.18
C TYR A 260 -7.12 10.55 1.99
N VAL A 261 -6.39 11.54 1.46
CA VAL A 261 -6.18 12.81 2.16
C VAL A 261 -7.28 13.80 1.81
N ASP A 262 -7.86 14.43 2.82
CA ASP A 262 -8.77 15.56 2.66
C ASP A 262 -8.00 16.81 2.20
N MET A 263 -8.00 17.03 0.88
CA MET A 263 -7.32 18.17 0.27
C MET A 263 -7.94 19.52 0.65
N SER A 264 -9.19 19.56 1.13
CA SER A 264 -9.87 20.83 1.46
C SER A 264 -9.24 21.60 2.62
N GLN A 265 -8.42 20.91 3.41
CA GLN A 265 -7.63 21.49 4.50
C GLN A 265 -6.28 22.04 4.05
N TYR A 266 -5.92 21.82 2.77
CA TYR A 266 -4.68 22.32 2.20
C TYR A 266 -4.89 23.63 1.42
N THR A 267 -3.88 24.49 1.48
CA THR A 267 -3.76 25.70 0.66
C THR A 267 -2.48 25.64 -0.14
N LEU A 268 -2.53 26.03 -1.42
CA LEU A 268 -1.36 26.15 -2.28
C LEU A 268 -1.00 27.62 -2.50
N THR A 269 0.26 27.95 -2.27
CA THR A 269 0.87 29.25 -2.60
C THR A 269 1.97 29.07 -3.62
N ASP A 270 2.09 29.99 -4.56
CA ASP A 270 3.13 29.97 -5.59
C ASP A 270 3.80 31.33 -5.68
N THR A 271 5.13 31.33 -5.72
CA THR A 271 5.95 32.54 -5.66
C THR A 271 7.00 32.53 -6.76
N MET A 272 7.13 33.66 -7.44
CA MET A 272 8.07 33.88 -8.51
C MET A 272 9.15 34.85 -8.04
N ASN A 273 10.40 34.38 -7.95
CA ASN A 273 11.53 35.15 -7.41
C ASN A 273 11.26 35.73 -6.00
N GLY A 274 10.43 35.05 -5.22
CA GLY A 274 10.03 35.45 -3.87
C GLY A 274 8.74 36.28 -3.78
N ASP A 275 8.19 36.75 -4.91
CA ASP A 275 6.93 37.49 -4.93
C ASP A 275 5.75 36.58 -5.20
N ALA A 276 4.63 36.75 -4.48
CA ALA A 276 3.42 35.97 -4.68
C ALA A 276 2.85 36.17 -6.10
N LEU A 277 2.45 35.07 -6.75
CA LEU A 277 1.82 35.12 -8.06
C LEU A 277 0.37 35.60 -7.95
N ASP A 278 0.00 36.55 -8.81
CA ASP A 278 -1.39 36.97 -8.97
C ASP A 278 -2.10 36.08 -10.00
N TRP A 279 -2.78 35.04 -9.49
CA TRP A 279 -3.54 34.09 -10.31
C TRP A 279 -4.61 34.74 -11.18
N SER A 280 -5.13 35.92 -10.82
CA SER A 280 -6.18 36.61 -11.58
C SER A 280 -5.70 37.09 -12.96
N THR A 281 -4.39 37.23 -13.14
CA THR A 281 -3.77 37.65 -14.41
C THR A 281 -3.23 36.48 -15.24
N ILE A 282 -3.05 35.32 -14.61
CA ILE A 282 -2.33 34.17 -15.15
C ILE A 282 -3.28 33.14 -15.81
N ASN A 283 -4.56 33.12 -15.41
CA ASN A 283 -5.59 32.21 -15.92
C ASN A 283 -5.10 30.74 -15.96
N PRO A 284 -4.78 30.12 -14.81
CA PRO A 284 -4.27 28.76 -14.77
C PRO A 284 -5.31 27.75 -15.27
N THR A 285 -4.84 26.65 -15.84
CA THR A 285 -5.66 25.48 -16.16
C THR A 285 -5.46 24.41 -15.09
N ILE A 286 -6.57 23.96 -14.49
CA ILE A 286 -6.57 22.92 -13.45
C ILE A 286 -7.20 21.64 -14.04
N THR A 287 -6.51 20.51 -13.86
CA THR A 287 -6.94 19.19 -14.32
C THR A 287 -6.96 18.21 -13.14
N PRO A 288 -8.06 17.45 -12.93
CA PRO A 288 -9.31 17.47 -13.69
C PRO A 288 -10.16 18.74 -13.46
N SER A 289 -10.96 19.11 -14.45
CA SER A 289 -11.71 20.38 -14.48
C SER A 289 -13.04 20.36 -13.73
N GLU A 290 -13.41 19.25 -13.09
CA GLU A 290 -14.60 19.12 -12.24
C GLU A 290 -14.39 19.83 -10.88
N ALA A 291 -14.01 21.12 -10.93
CA ALA A 291 -13.80 22.04 -9.81
C ALA A 291 -13.23 21.42 -8.50
N VAL A 292 -12.04 20.81 -8.61
CA VAL A 292 -11.28 20.25 -7.48
C VAL A 292 -10.42 21.29 -6.74
N ALA A 293 -10.24 22.46 -7.36
CA ALA A 293 -9.49 23.57 -6.78
C ALA A 293 -10.01 24.91 -7.32
N SER A 294 -9.87 25.96 -6.51
CA SER A 294 -10.27 27.33 -6.84
C SER A 294 -9.16 28.30 -6.45
N TYR A 295 -8.92 29.29 -7.31
CA TYR A 295 -8.00 30.37 -6.98
C TYR A 295 -8.75 31.46 -6.20
N ASN A 296 -8.06 32.05 -5.23
CA ASN A 296 -8.58 33.13 -4.40
C ASN A 296 -7.92 34.45 -4.79
N SER A 297 -8.57 35.56 -4.45
CA SER A 297 -8.06 36.91 -4.72
C SER A 297 -6.79 37.27 -3.94
N ASP A 298 -6.42 36.46 -2.95
CA ASP A 298 -5.22 36.64 -2.12
C ASP A 298 -3.98 35.93 -2.67
N GLY A 299 -4.05 35.35 -3.88
CA GLY A 299 -2.94 34.64 -4.51
C GLY A 299 -2.80 33.18 -4.08
N THR A 300 -3.78 32.63 -3.34
CA THR A 300 -3.80 31.22 -2.96
C THR A 300 -4.68 30.37 -3.89
N ILE A 301 -4.44 29.06 -3.88
CA ILE A 301 -5.35 28.06 -4.43
C ILE A 301 -5.82 27.17 -3.28
N THR A 302 -7.14 27.02 -3.12
CA THR A 302 -7.76 26.09 -2.18
C THR A 302 -8.38 24.92 -2.93
N PHE A 303 -8.54 23.79 -2.24
CA PHE A 303 -9.08 22.56 -2.83
C PHE A 303 -10.46 22.25 -2.27
N THR A 304 -11.22 21.43 -3.01
CA THR A 304 -12.42 20.76 -2.52
C THR A 304 -12.11 19.28 -2.35
N ASN A 305 -12.88 18.59 -1.50
CA ASN A 305 -12.77 17.14 -1.34
C ASN A 305 -14.04 16.45 -1.90
N PRO A 306 -14.09 16.18 -3.22
CA PRO A 306 -15.25 15.53 -3.82
C PRO A 306 -15.35 14.06 -3.36
N GLN A 307 -16.50 13.41 -3.58
CA GLN A 307 -16.74 12.00 -3.22
C GLN A 307 -15.74 11.02 -3.86
N ASN A 308 -15.21 11.35 -5.03
CA ASN A 308 -14.13 10.62 -5.70
C ASN A 308 -12.96 11.58 -5.94
N PRO A 309 -12.11 11.81 -4.93
CA PRO A 309 -10.99 12.71 -5.08
C PRO A 309 -9.99 12.15 -6.11
N PRO A 310 -9.51 12.99 -7.06
CA PRO A 310 -8.54 12.53 -8.04
C PRO A 310 -7.20 12.23 -7.36
N GLU A 311 -6.51 11.18 -7.83
CA GLU A 311 -5.15 10.87 -7.37
C GLU A 311 -4.17 11.99 -7.75
N TYR A 312 -4.41 12.66 -8.89
CA TYR A 312 -3.57 13.75 -9.38
C TYR A 312 -4.38 15.03 -9.65
N ILE A 313 -3.86 16.14 -9.14
CA ILE A 313 -4.32 17.49 -9.49
C ILE A 313 -3.14 18.19 -10.17
N THR A 314 -3.34 18.65 -11.40
CA THR A 314 -2.32 19.36 -12.17
C THR A 314 -2.77 20.79 -12.45
N ILE A 315 -1.92 21.75 -12.11
CA ILE A 315 -2.14 23.17 -12.34
C ILE A 315 -1.08 23.63 -13.33
N THR A 316 -1.50 24.10 -14.50
CA THR A 316 -0.61 24.61 -15.54
C THR A 316 -0.88 26.08 -15.80
N TYR A 317 0.17 26.84 -16.09
CA TYR A 317 0.04 28.23 -16.45
C TYR A 317 1.24 28.74 -17.23
N ARG A 318 1.05 29.85 -17.94
CA ARG A 318 2.07 30.48 -18.77
C ARG A 318 2.57 31.77 -18.17
N GLN A 319 3.89 31.93 -18.12
CA GLN A 319 4.55 33.18 -17.82
C GLN A 319 5.11 33.80 -19.10
N ASN A 320 4.51 34.92 -19.53
CA ASN A 320 4.97 35.67 -20.70
C ASN A 320 6.05 36.70 -20.35
N GLY A 321 6.72 37.23 -21.36
CA GLY A 321 7.64 38.37 -21.20
C GLY A 321 8.98 38.00 -20.58
N VAL A 322 9.42 36.76 -20.73
CA VAL A 322 10.72 36.32 -20.21
C VAL A 322 11.87 36.75 -21.11
N SER A 323 13.03 37.05 -20.53
CA SER A 323 14.17 37.65 -21.23
C SER A 323 15.41 36.76 -21.18
N ILE A 324 16.18 36.75 -22.27
CA ILE A 324 17.46 36.02 -22.34
C ILE A 324 18.42 36.54 -21.28
N GLY A 325 19.16 35.63 -20.65
CA GLY A 325 20.15 35.91 -19.62
C GLY A 325 19.56 36.07 -18.22
N ASN A 326 18.25 35.90 -18.06
CA ASN A 326 17.58 35.88 -16.77
C ASN A 326 17.31 34.44 -16.30
N GLU A 327 17.37 34.26 -14.98
CA GLU A 327 16.88 33.08 -14.26
C GLU A 327 15.51 33.40 -13.64
N TYR A 328 14.62 32.42 -13.69
CA TYR A 328 13.29 32.45 -13.07
C TYR A 328 13.22 31.34 -12.03
N ASP A 329 13.23 31.71 -10.75
CA ASP A 329 13.11 30.77 -9.62
C ASP A 329 11.68 30.76 -9.09
N ASN A 330 11.00 29.65 -9.33
CA ASN A 330 9.58 29.52 -9.02
C ASN A 330 9.37 28.47 -7.93
N GLN A 331 8.74 28.87 -6.83
CA GLN A 331 8.59 28.07 -5.62
C GLN A 331 7.11 27.96 -5.25
N VAL A 332 6.65 26.72 -5.11
CA VAL A 332 5.29 26.37 -4.69
C VAL A 332 5.32 25.71 -3.32
N SER A 333 4.33 26.00 -2.50
CA SER A 333 4.14 25.35 -1.20
C SER A 333 2.70 24.89 -1.03
N LEU A 334 2.51 23.67 -0.53
CA LEU A 334 1.23 23.11 -0.14
C LEU A 334 1.18 23.00 1.39
N THR A 335 0.23 23.68 2.04
CA THR A 335 0.21 23.87 3.49
C THR A 335 -1.08 23.39 4.14
N LYS A 336 -0.99 22.70 5.29
CA LYS A 336 -2.10 22.30 6.17
C LYS A 336 -1.65 22.48 7.62
N GLY A 337 -2.20 23.48 8.32
CA GLY A 337 -1.73 23.85 9.66
C GLY A 337 -0.23 24.15 9.67
N ASP A 338 0.53 23.42 10.49
CA ASP A 338 1.99 23.55 10.59
C ASP A 338 2.77 22.72 9.54
N ILE A 339 2.08 21.89 8.75
CA ILE A 339 2.70 21.09 7.69
C ILE A 339 2.86 21.94 6.44
N THR A 340 4.09 22.00 5.90
CA THR A 340 4.40 22.64 4.62
C THR A 340 5.18 21.67 3.73
N ILE A 341 4.68 21.45 2.51
CA ILE A 341 5.29 20.58 1.51
C ILE A 341 5.77 21.48 0.35
N PRO A 342 7.09 21.74 0.22
CA PRO A 342 7.62 22.63 -0.79
C PRO A 342 7.99 21.89 -2.09
N ALA A 343 7.89 22.59 -3.22
CA ALA A 343 8.58 22.23 -4.47
C ALA A 343 9.05 23.49 -5.18
N SER A 344 10.11 23.38 -5.99
CA SER A 344 10.62 24.52 -6.74
C SER A 344 11.21 24.10 -8.06
N LYS A 345 11.31 25.05 -8.98
CA LYS A 345 12.03 24.88 -10.24
C LYS A 345 12.61 26.21 -10.70
N LYS A 346 13.90 26.16 -11.04
CA LYS A 346 14.61 27.22 -11.74
C LYS A 346 14.64 26.96 -13.23
N VAL A 347 14.41 28.01 -14.01
CA VAL A 347 14.52 28.00 -15.47
C VAL A 347 15.38 29.18 -15.90
N GLU A 348 16.48 28.90 -16.59
CA GLU A 348 17.33 29.91 -17.21
C GLU A 348 16.92 30.09 -18.68
N ILE A 349 16.75 31.33 -19.12
CA ILE A 349 16.47 31.64 -20.52
C ILE A 349 17.81 31.88 -21.21
N GLU A 350 18.37 30.83 -21.77
CA GLU A 350 19.63 30.93 -22.49
C GLU A 350 19.45 31.50 -23.90
N ASN A 351 20.54 32.06 -24.44
CA ASN A 351 20.61 32.36 -25.85
C ASN A 351 20.74 31.04 -26.63
N ALA A 352 19.85 30.83 -27.61
CA ALA A 352 19.89 29.65 -28.48
C ALA A 352 21.14 29.60 -29.37
N LEU A 353 21.86 30.72 -29.49
CA LEU A 353 23.06 30.85 -30.31
C LEU A 353 24.33 30.91 -29.46
N ASP A 354 25.31 30.12 -29.85
CA ASP A 354 26.72 30.27 -29.47
C ASP A 354 27.46 31.05 -30.58
N ILE A 355 28.13 32.13 -30.20
CA ILE A 355 28.85 33.02 -31.12
C ILE A 355 30.33 32.99 -30.78
N LYS A 356 31.15 32.45 -31.68
CA LYS A 356 32.61 32.44 -31.58
C LYS A 356 33.20 33.38 -32.62
N LYS A 357 34.09 34.27 -32.17
CA LYS A 357 34.85 35.15 -33.05
C LYS A 357 36.31 34.75 -32.99
N SER A 358 36.86 34.33 -34.12
CA SER A 358 38.27 34.04 -34.30
C SER A 358 38.84 34.90 -35.42
N GLY A 359 40.14 35.13 -35.42
CA GLY A 359 40.81 35.86 -36.49
C GLY A 359 42.30 35.65 -36.40
N THR A 360 42.94 35.49 -37.54
CA THR A 360 44.40 35.42 -37.65
C THR A 360 44.88 36.64 -38.44
N PRO A 361 45.82 37.44 -37.92
CA PRO A 361 46.43 38.52 -38.68
C PRO A 361 47.14 38.00 -39.93
N ASP A 362 46.97 38.68 -41.06
CA ASP A 362 47.51 38.25 -42.35
C ASP A 362 49.04 38.14 -42.37
N TYR A 363 49.74 38.97 -41.58
CA TYR A 363 51.21 38.91 -41.45
C TYR A 363 51.75 37.65 -40.77
N GLU A 364 50.88 36.86 -40.11
CA GLU A 364 51.26 35.55 -39.54
C GLU A 364 51.07 34.40 -40.55
N LEU A 365 50.48 34.68 -41.72
CA LEU A 365 50.36 33.75 -42.83
C LEU A 365 51.49 34.03 -43.84
N SER A 366 52.03 32.97 -44.45
CA SER A 366 53.31 32.96 -45.21
C SER A 366 53.42 33.94 -46.39
N GLU A 367 52.38 34.72 -46.72
CA GLU A 367 52.35 35.71 -47.81
C GLU A 367 51.62 37.04 -47.47
N GLY A 368 51.32 37.35 -46.19
CA GLY A 368 50.57 38.58 -45.86
C GLY A 368 51.43 39.84 -45.71
N ILE A 369 51.06 40.91 -46.44
CA ILE A 369 51.84 42.16 -46.53
C ILE A 369 51.04 43.39 -46.04
N ASN A 370 49.75 43.25 -45.65
CA ASN A 370 48.85 44.41 -45.51
C ASN A 370 48.34 44.70 -44.09
N GLY A 371 48.73 43.94 -43.06
CA GLY A 371 48.40 44.21 -41.66
C GLY A 371 46.90 44.08 -41.34
N LYS A 372 46.17 43.27 -42.12
CA LYS A 372 44.73 43.08 -41.96
C LYS A 372 44.45 41.79 -41.18
N VAL A 373 43.44 41.80 -40.32
CA VAL A 373 42.94 40.60 -39.66
C VAL A 373 41.71 40.11 -40.40
N GLN A 374 41.75 38.88 -40.91
CA GLN A 374 40.55 38.21 -41.39
C GLN A 374 39.82 37.61 -40.18
N TRP A 375 38.63 38.12 -39.90
CA TRP A 375 37.79 37.61 -38.83
C TRP A 375 36.82 36.55 -39.38
N THR A 376 36.72 35.45 -38.66
CA THR A 376 35.69 34.43 -38.84
C THR A 376 34.74 34.54 -37.64
N ILE A 377 33.45 34.70 -37.93
CA ILE A 377 32.38 34.66 -36.92
C ILE A 377 31.61 33.37 -37.16
N GLU A 378 31.75 32.43 -36.23
CA GLU A 378 30.98 31.20 -36.22
C GLU A 378 29.77 31.42 -35.33
N VAL A 379 28.59 31.28 -35.94
CA VAL A 379 27.31 31.28 -35.23
C VAL A 379 26.79 29.85 -35.31
N SER A 380 26.61 29.23 -34.15
CA SER A 380 26.08 27.87 -34.04
C SER A 380 24.89 27.87 -33.08
N HIS A 381 23.95 26.95 -33.28
CA HIS A 381 22.92 26.69 -32.27
C HIS A 381 23.52 25.86 -31.14
N LYS A 382 23.22 26.21 -29.88
CA LYS A 382 23.44 25.28 -28.78
C LYS A 382 22.55 24.06 -29.03
N SER A 383 23.14 22.87 -29.12
CA SER A 383 22.40 21.64 -29.45
C SER A 383 21.34 21.36 -28.38
N GLY A 384 20.05 21.44 -28.73
CA GLY A 384 18.96 21.10 -27.82
C GLY A 384 17.56 21.51 -28.27
N ASP A 385 17.40 22.66 -28.94
CA ASP A 385 16.08 23.18 -29.31
C ASP A 385 15.82 22.97 -30.81
N SER A 386 15.13 21.87 -31.13
CA SER A 386 14.46 21.65 -32.42
C SER A 386 12.97 21.85 -32.28
#